data_AF-A0A327NPQ4-F1
#
_entry.id   AF-A0A327NPQ4-F1
#
_cell.length_a   1.000
_cell.length_b   1.000
_cell.length_c   1.000
_cell.angle_alpha   90.00
_cell.angle_beta   90.00
_cell.angle_gamma   90.00
#
_symmetry.space_group_name_H-M   'P 1'
#
loop_
_entity.id
_entity.type
_entity.pdbx_description
1 polymer ?
#
loop_
_entity_poly.entity_id
_entity_poly.type
_entity_poly.pdbx_seq_one_letter_code
_entity_poly.pdbx_strand_id
1 'polypeptide(L)'
;MVSQKWPKRQWADIKKRLATNFPANFHTDKTIEMLDHCVLADELKILTPYISLGRLCLSRNTNLADYDCPCMYFHNDQYTVSTYDNLNKWYFNSSKEAVEFVKQNIPLIV
;
A
#
# COMPACT_ATOMS: atom_id res chain seq x y z
N MET A 1 19.01 16.14 8.79
CA MET A 1 18.04 15.13 8.29
C MET A 1 17.72 15.46 6.84
N VAL A 2 18.10 14.61 5.89
CA VAL A 2 17.75 14.81 4.48
C VAL A 2 16.25 14.64 4.36
N SER A 3 15.52 15.72 4.08
CA SER A 3 14.09 15.65 3.76
C SER A 3 13.96 14.82 2.48
N GLN A 4 13.63 13.54 2.61
CA GLN A 4 13.26 12.72 1.47
C GLN A 4 12.03 13.36 0.84
N LYS A 5 12.22 13.95 -0.36
CA LYS A 5 11.15 14.57 -1.12
C LYS A 5 10.11 13.50 -1.47
N TRP A 6 8.83 13.82 -1.26
CA TRP A 6 7.70 12.95 -1.62
C TRP A 6 7.89 12.40 -3.05
N PRO A 7 8.00 11.06 -3.24
CA PRO A 7 8.23 10.42 -4.53
C PRO A 7 6.99 10.46 -5.45
N LYS A 8 6.43 11.65 -5.73
CA LYS A 8 5.19 11.87 -6.49
C LYS A 8 5.10 11.06 -7.80
N ARG A 9 6.22 10.92 -8.51
CA ARG A 9 6.30 10.16 -9.76
C ARG A 9 6.00 8.68 -9.56
N GLN A 10 6.59 8.07 -8.53
CA GLN A 10 6.37 6.66 -8.19
C GLN A 10 4.90 6.41 -7.83
N TRP A 11 4.27 7.31 -7.07
CA TRP A 11 2.84 7.23 -6.75
C TRP A 11 1.95 7.27 -8.01
N ALA A 12 2.25 8.15 -8.96
CA ALA A 12 1.54 8.23 -10.23
C ALA A 12 1.78 6.98 -11.11
N ASP A 13 3.01 6.45 -11.12
CA ASP A 13 3.36 5.25 -11.88
C ASP A 13 2.61 4.01 -11.35
N ILE A 14 2.42 3.89 -10.03
CA ILE A 14 1.62 2.81 -9.43
C ILE A 14 0.16 2.90 -9.86
N LYS A 15 -0.46 4.09 -9.84
CA LYS A 15 -1.83 4.29 -10.35
C LYS A 15 -1.96 3.85 -11.80
N LYS A 16 -0.99 4.25 -12.64
CA LYS A 16 -0.97 3.87 -14.06
C LYS A 16 -0.87 2.35 -14.20
N ARG A 17 0.04 1.70 -13.47
CA ARG A 17 0.19 0.23 -13.49
C ARG A 17 -1.08 -0.49 -13.04
N LEU A 18 -1.75 0.00 -11.99
CA LEU A 18 -3.03 -0.54 -11.53
C LEU A 18 -4.09 -0.44 -12.63
N ALA A 19 -4.16 0.69 -13.35
CA ALA A 19 -5.14 0.89 -14.40
C ALA A 19 -4.87 0.07 -15.68
N THR A 20 -3.62 -0.26 -16.01
CA THR A 20 -3.27 -0.84 -17.33
C THR A 20 -2.80 -2.29 -17.30
N ASN A 21 -2.29 -2.80 -16.17
CA ASN A 21 -1.51 -4.04 -16.14
C ASN A 21 -2.14 -5.16 -15.29
N PHE A 22 -3.36 -4.98 -14.81
CA PHE A 22 -4.04 -5.98 -13.96
C PHE A 22 -5.25 -6.62 -14.66
N PRO A 23 -5.49 -7.92 -14.42
CA PRO A 23 -6.67 -8.61 -14.93
C PRO A 23 -7.99 -7.95 -14.52
N ALA A 24 -9.05 -8.12 -15.31
CA ALA A 24 -10.37 -7.52 -15.06
C ALA A 24 -11.03 -8.00 -13.76
N ASN A 25 -10.67 -9.18 -13.25
CA ASN A 25 -11.13 -9.70 -11.96
C ASN A 25 -10.37 -9.12 -10.76
N PHE A 26 -9.42 -8.21 -10.99
CA PHE A 26 -8.72 -7.50 -9.94
C PHE A 26 -9.44 -6.19 -9.62
N HIS A 27 -9.73 -5.95 -8.34
CA HIS A 27 -10.35 -4.72 -7.84
C HIS A 27 -9.32 -3.57 -7.77
N THR A 28 -8.82 -3.17 -8.94
CA THR A 28 -7.80 -2.11 -9.07
C THR A 28 -8.29 -0.78 -8.52
N ASP A 29 -9.58 -0.50 -8.66
CA ASP A 29 -10.29 0.66 -8.10
C ASP A 29 -10.13 0.73 -6.58
N LYS A 30 -10.32 -0.39 -5.89
CA LYS A 30 -10.19 -0.47 -4.42
C LYS A 30 -8.76 -0.29 -3.95
N THR A 31 -7.79 -0.79 -4.70
CA THR A 31 -6.37 -0.51 -4.41
C THR A 31 -6.00 0.95 -4.68
N ILE A 32 -6.59 1.57 -5.70
CA ILE A 32 -6.42 3.01 -5.97
C ILE A 32 -7.03 3.85 -4.84
N GLU A 33 -8.20 3.50 -4.32
CA GLU A 33 -8.81 4.18 -3.16
C GLU A 33 -7.88 4.17 -1.93
N MET A 34 -7.26 3.03 -1.61
CA MET A 34 -6.27 2.95 -0.53
C MET A 34 -5.05 3.83 -0.81
N LEU A 35 -4.54 3.79 -2.05
CA LEU A 35 -3.42 4.63 -2.45
C LEU A 35 -3.76 6.13 -2.31
N ASP A 36 -4.98 6.55 -2.66
CA ASP A 36 -5.45 7.92 -2.50
C ASP A 36 -5.49 8.34 -1.04
N HIS A 37 -5.97 7.48 -0.15
CA HIS A 37 -5.92 7.74 1.29
C HIS A 37 -4.50 7.82 1.82
N CYS A 38 -3.57 7.00 1.32
CA CYS A 38 -2.17 7.12 1.72
C CYS A 38 -1.53 8.44 1.25
N VAL A 39 -1.94 8.98 0.09
CA VAL A 39 -1.51 10.32 -0.36
C VAL A 39 -2.06 11.43 0.55
N LEU A 40 -3.14 11.20 1.30
CA LEU A 40 -3.65 12.20 2.24
C LEU A 40 -2.92 12.16 3.60
N ALA A 41 -2.23 11.07 3.93
CA ALA A 41 -1.45 10.94 5.16
C ALA A 41 0.00 11.39 4.96
N ASP A 42 0.38 12.52 5.57
CA ASP A 42 1.73 13.10 5.42
C ASP A 42 2.84 12.14 5.87
N GLU A 43 2.56 11.31 6.88
CA GLU A 43 3.49 10.30 7.42
C GLU A 43 3.76 9.17 6.41
N LEU A 44 2.84 8.93 5.47
CA LEU A 44 2.96 7.89 4.46
C LEU A 44 3.58 8.42 3.16
N LYS A 45 3.50 9.72 2.90
CA LYS A 45 4.07 10.35 1.68
C LYS A 45 5.58 10.18 1.56
N ILE A 46 6.29 9.99 2.67
CA ILE A 46 7.74 9.74 2.65
C ILE A 46 8.09 8.32 2.17
N LEU A 47 7.11 7.41 2.15
CA LEU A 47 7.30 6.04 1.71
C LEU A 47 7.22 5.92 0.19
N THR A 48 7.93 4.94 -0.34
CA THR A 48 7.84 4.56 -1.74
C THR A 48 6.76 3.49 -1.90
N PRO A 49 5.71 3.75 -2.69
CA PRO A 49 4.69 2.76 -2.97
C PRO A 49 5.21 1.75 -3.98
N TYR A 50 4.84 0.49 -3.78
CA TYR A 50 5.16 -0.63 -4.64
C TYR A 50 3.92 -1.51 -4.83
N ILE A 51 3.74 -2.05 -6.04
CA ILE A 51 2.64 -2.96 -6.36
C ILE A 51 3.21 -4.25 -6.93
N SER A 52 2.79 -5.37 -6.34
CA SER A 52 3.09 -6.73 -6.81
C SER A 52 1.90 -7.64 -6.57
N LEU A 53 1.52 -8.41 -7.59
CA LEU A 53 0.36 -9.33 -7.54
C LEU A 53 -0.94 -8.65 -7.02
N GLY A 54 -1.06 -7.33 -7.25
CA GLY A 54 -2.22 -6.54 -6.84
C GLY A 54 -2.16 -6.02 -5.40
N ARG A 55 -1.11 -6.35 -4.66
CA ARG A 55 -0.88 -5.91 -3.28
C ARG A 55 -0.04 -4.64 -3.27
N LEU A 56 -0.57 -3.59 -2.65
CA LEU A 56 0.08 -2.30 -2.46
C LEU A 56 0.92 -2.35 -1.18
N CYS A 57 2.22 -2.22 -1.32
CA CYS A 57 3.16 -2.13 -0.21
C CYS A 57 3.72 -0.70 -0.15
N LEU A 58 3.95 -0.19 1.06
CA LEU A 58 4.63 1.09 1.30
C LEU A 58 5.93 0.81 2.05
N SER A 59 7.08 1.20 1.48
CA SER A 59 8.39 0.93 2.09
C SER A 59 9.29 2.16 2.10
N ARG A 60 10.18 2.26 3.09
CA ARG A 60 11.29 3.24 3.11
C ARG A 60 12.45 2.79 2.21
N ASN A 61 12.59 1.49 1.99
CA ASN A 61 13.64 0.88 1.18
C ASN A 61 13.06 0.46 -0.18
N THR A 62 13.69 0.94 -1.26
CA THR A 62 13.43 0.43 -2.62
C THR A 62 14.09 -0.92 -2.87
N ASN A 63 14.97 -1.38 -1.97
CA ASN A 63 15.50 -2.73 -1.95
C ASN A 63 14.41 -3.66 -1.43
N LEU A 64 13.73 -4.33 -2.37
CA LEU A 64 12.64 -5.30 -2.17
C LEU A 64 13.03 -6.56 -1.35
N ALA A 65 14.21 -6.56 -0.72
CA ALA A 65 14.77 -7.69 0.01
C ALA A 65 14.39 -7.72 1.49
N ASP A 66 13.95 -6.58 2.04
CA ASP A 66 13.50 -6.51 3.43
C ASP A 66 11.97 -6.73 3.46
N TYR A 67 11.57 -7.85 4.05
CA TYR A 67 10.21 -8.39 4.16
C TYR A 67 9.27 -7.52 5.04
N ASP A 68 9.74 -6.36 5.49
CA ASP A 68 9.12 -5.52 6.52
C ASP A 68 8.23 -4.43 5.90
N CYS A 69 7.33 -4.80 4.98
CA CYS A 69 6.32 -3.86 4.49
C CYS A 69 4.89 -4.38 4.61
N PRO A 70 3.98 -3.57 5.21
CA PRO A 70 2.56 -3.87 5.21
C PRO A 70 2.04 -3.89 3.77
N CYS A 71 1.34 -4.95 3.41
CA CYS A 71 0.70 -5.13 2.11
C CYS A 71 -0.80 -4.88 2.24
N MET A 72 -1.31 -3.93 1.48
CA MET A 72 -2.72 -3.55 1.40
C MET A 72 -3.33 -4.04 0.09
N TYR A 73 -4.50 -4.68 0.15
CA TYR A 73 -5.22 -5.17 -1.03
C TYR A 73 -6.71 -5.35 -0.72
N PHE A 74 -7.53 -5.49 -1.76
CA PHE A 74 -8.95 -5.77 -1.61
C PHE A 74 -9.23 -7.23 -1.94
N HIS A 75 -9.91 -7.94 -1.04
CA HIS A 75 -10.21 -9.36 -1.18
C HIS A 75 -11.48 -9.72 -0.38
N ASN A 76 -12.34 -10.56 -0.96
CA ASN A 76 -13.60 -11.02 -0.35
C ASN A 76 -14.43 -9.86 0.25
N ASP A 77 -14.63 -8.81 -0.54
CA ASP A 77 -15.40 -7.62 -0.15
C ASP A 77 -14.84 -6.86 1.06
N GLN A 78 -13.57 -7.06 1.39
CA GLN A 78 -12.88 -6.42 2.52
C GLN A 78 -11.56 -5.77 2.11
N TYR A 79 -11.27 -4.62 2.70
CA TYR A 79 -9.92 -4.05 2.65
C TYR A 79 -9.05 -4.85 3.61
N THR A 80 -7.96 -5.40 3.09
CA THR A 80 -7.07 -6.30 3.83
C THR A 80 -5.70 -5.66 3.94
N VAL A 81 -5.18 -5.61 5.17
CA VAL A 81 -3.76 -5.37 5.44
C VAL A 81 -3.14 -6.69 5.85
N SER A 82 -1.95 -7.00 5.37
CA SER A 82 -1.23 -8.19 5.78
C SER A 82 0.27 -7.94 5.89
N THR A 83 0.97 -8.84 6.58
CA THR A 83 2.43 -9.00 6.42
C THR A 83 2.78 -9.39 4.98
N TYR A 84 4.04 -9.21 4.59
CA TYR A 84 4.51 -9.55 3.25
C TYR A 84 4.28 -11.05 2.92
N ASP A 85 4.65 -11.93 3.85
CA ASP A 85 4.46 -13.39 3.78
C ASP A 85 2.98 -13.83 3.83
N ASN A 86 2.08 -12.88 4.09
CA ASN A 86 0.63 -13.07 4.15
C ASN A 86 0.16 -13.97 5.32
N LEU A 87 0.99 -14.17 6.35
CA LEU A 87 0.65 -14.93 7.55
C LEU A 87 -0.34 -14.18 8.45
N ASN A 88 -0.03 -12.92 8.78
CA ASN A 88 -0.89 -12.09 9.60
C ASN A 88 -1.76 -11.19 8.71
N LYS A 89 -3.06 -11.15 8.98
CA LYS A 89 -4.05 -10.40 8.21
C LYS A 89 -5.00 -9.65 9.13
N TRP A 90 -5.33 -8.43 8.73
CA TRP A 90 -6.31 -7.56 9.35
C TRP A 90 -7.29 -7.10 8.28
N TYR A 91 -8.58 -7.15 8.62
CA TYR A 91 -9.66 -6.89 7.69
C TYR A 91 -10.43 -5.65 8.14
N PHE A 92 -10.81 -4.82 7.17
CA PHE A 92 -11.42 -3.52 7.39
C PHE A 92 -12.57 -3.30 6.42
N ASN A 93 -13.56 -2.51 6.85
CA ASN A 93 -14.74 -2.21 6.06
C ASN A 93 -14.54 -0.98 5.16
N SER A 94 -13.47 -0.21 5.38
CA SER A 94 -13.12 0.94 4.55
C SER A 94 -11.62 1.02 4.27
N SER A 95 -11.29 1.60 3.11
CA SER A 95 -9.91 1.94 2.74
C SER A 95 -9.26 2.87 3.77
N LYS A 96 -10.03 3.82 4.33
CA LYS A 96 -9.56 4.73 5.37
C LYS A 96 -9.11 4.00 6.64
N GLU A 97 -9.88 3.04 7.12
CA GLU A 97 -9.53 2.23 8.30
C GLU A 97 -8.25 1.42 8.07
N ALA A 98 -8.13 0.77 6.90
CA ALA A 98 -6.93 0.01 6.55
C ALA A 98 -5.68 0.89 6.50
N VAL A 99 -5.78 2.09 5.91
CA VAL A 99 -4.66 3.05 5.83
C VAL A 99 -4.31 3.61 7.21
N GLU A 100 -5.30 3.89 8.05
CA GLU A 100 -5.06 4.36 9.43
C GLU A 100 -4.36 3.29 10.26
N PHE A 101 -4.74 2.02 10.11
CA PHE A 101 -4.03 0.90 10.72
C PHE A 101 -2.56 0.85 10.26
N VAL A 102 -2.30 0.96 8.96
CA VAL A 102 -0.92 0.98 8.44
C VAL A 102 -0.14 2.17 9.01
N LYS A 103 -0.73 3.36 9.04
CA LYS A 103 -0.11 4.56 9.63
C LYS A 103 0.30 4.35 11.09
N GLN A 104 -0.55 3.71 11.88
CA GLN A 104 -0.27 3.42 13.30
C GLN A 104 0.80 2.33 13.50
N ASN A 105 1.05 1.51 12.48
CA ASN A 105 1.89 0.32 12.58
C ASN A 105 3.10 0.32 11.63
N ILE A 106 3.53 1.47 11.10
CA ILE A 106 4.80 1.57 10.35
C ILE A 106 5.98 1.75 11.30
N PRO A 107 7.06 0.94 11.23
CA PRO A 107 7.30 -0.25 10.40
C PRO A 107 7.05 -1.57 11.16
N LEU A 108 6.18 -1.55 12.17
CA LEU A 108 6.04 -2.55 13.23
C LEU A 108 5.16 -3.77 12.88
N ILE A 109 4.86 -4.04 11.61
CA ILE A 109 4.21 -5.33 11.29
C ILE A 109 5.29 -6.43 11.26
N VAL A 110 5.62 -6.92 12.45
CA VAL A 110 6.45 -8.11 12.74
C VAL A 110 5.61 -9.38 12.66
#